data_AF-A0A954CF49-F1
#
_entry.id   AF-A0A954CF49-F1
#
_cell.length_a   1.000
_cell.length_b   1.000
_cell.length_c   1.000
_cell.angle_alpha   90.00
_cell.angle_beta   90.00
_cell.angle_gamma   90.00
#
_symmetry.space_group_name_H-M   'P 1'
#
loop_
_entity.id
_entity.type
_entity.pdbx_description
1 polymer ?
#
loop_
_entity_poly.entity_id
_entity_poly.type
_entity_poly.pdbx_seq_one_letter_code
_entity_poly.pdbx_strand_id
1 'polypeptide(L)'
;TNTNTDAFGRPVACARFMLGREFALAGGSHGPLTAADLQRVIDVGTQVLPAFTDSGGPVPLSGLKGRTEGPAPQGATARTAAALLYAALMSAESLRAIRATGPIVIDGGFAEAPLFAELIAALRPDDEVLVSTEPEGTAAGAALLWRWGERATPVPELRRVGALGLRNLDAHAAAWRAAVAASAGSRPPESARPMHKF
;
A
#
# COMPACT_ATOMS: atom_id res chain seq x y z
N THR A 1 -10.94 21.36 6.99
CA THR A 1 -10.03 20.43 6.27
C THR A 1 -9.01 19.95 7.26
N ASN A 2 -9.01 18.67 7.63
CA ASN A 2 -7.98 18.12 8.51
C ASN A 2 -6.68 18.03 7.71
N THR A 3 -5.72 18.91 8.00
CA THR A 3 -4.38 18.88 7.41
C THR A 3 -3.48 18.09 8.34
N ASN A 4 -2.75 17.10 7.84
CA ASN A 4 -1.72 16.44 8.64
C ASN A 4 -0.53 17.39 8.79
N THR A 5 -0.04 17.52 10.01
CA THR A 5 1.09 18.39 10.34
C THR A 5 2.13 17.63 11.13
N ASP A 6 3.39 18.05 11.02
CA ASP A 6 4.45 17.55 11.89
C ASP A 6 4.38 18.15 13.30
N ALA A 7 5.34 17.79 14.16
CA ALA A 7 5.43 18.28 15.54
C ALA A 7 5.61 19.81 15.66
N PHE A 8 5.92 20.52 14.56
CA PHE A 8 6.06 21.97 14.49
C PHE A 8 4.86 22.66 13.82
N GLY A 9 3.81 21.90 13.49
CA GLY A 9 2.62 22.44 12.80
C GLY A 9 2.83 22.67 11.30
N ARG A 10 3.94 22.20 10.71
CA ARG A 10 4.18 22.32 9.27
C ARG A 10 3.34 21.29 8.51
N PRO A 11 2.69 21.64 7.40
CA PRO A 11 1.92 20.69 6.61
C PRO A 11 2.78 19.51 6.12
N VAL A 12 2.22 18.31 6.19
CA VAL A 12 2.83 17.07 5.69
C VAL A 12 1.92 16.45 4.64
N ALA A 13 2.45 16.24 3.44
CA ALA A 13 1.74 15.52 2.39
C ALA A 13 1.48 14.08 2.84
N CYS A 14 0.23 13.64 2.75
CA CYS A 14 -0.16 12.33 3.27
C CYS A 14 -1.26 11.70 2.41
N ALA A 15 -1.14 10.41 2.16
CA ALA A 15 -2.18 9.56 1.60
C ALA A 15 -2.60 8.54 2.66
N ARG A 16 -3.91 8.33 2.83
CA ARG A 16 -4.47 7.44 3.84
C ARG A 16 -5.50 6.54 3.22
N PHE A 17 -5.41 5.25 3.53
CA PHE A 17 -6.42 4.25 3.21
C PHE A 17 -6.27 3.07 4.16
N MET A 18 -7.27 2.19 4.20
CA MET A 18 -7.29 1.07 5.14
C MET A 18 -6.54 -0.15 4.57
N LEU A 19 -5.23 -0.03 4.32
CA LEU A 19 -4.42 -1.07 3.65
C LEU A 19 -4.60 -2.48 4.27
N GLY A 20 -4.57 -2.60 5.60
CA GLY A 20 -4.78 -3.90 6.27
C GLY A 20 -6.18 -4.48 6.04
N ARG A 21 -7.22 -3.64 6.03
CA ARG A 21 -8.61 -4.03 5.74
C ARG A 21 -8.76 -4.44 4.28
N GLU A 22 -8.20 -3.65 3.37
CA GLU A 22 -8.16 -3.89 1.93
C GLU A 22 -7.46 -5.22 1.61
N PHE A 23 -6.30 -5.47 2.22
CA PHE A 23 -5.56 -6.74 2.10
C PHE A 23 -6.42 -7.93 2.54
N ALA A 24 -7.07 -7.85 3.70
CA ALA A 24 -7.94 -8.92 4.18
C ALA A 24 -9.15 -9.16 3.23
N LEU A 25 -9.80 -8.09 2.76
CA LEU A 25 -10.93 -8.18 1.84
C LEU A 25 -10.54 -8.71 0.45
N ALA A 26 -9.31 -8.45 0.01
CA ALA A 26 -8.72 -9.03 -1.20
C ALA A 26 -8.37 -10.52 -1.07
N GLY A 27 -8.61 -11.13 0.10
CA GLY A 27 -8.32 -12.54 0.36
C GLY A 27 -6.93 -12.78 0.95
N GLY A 28 -6.27 -11.73 1.42
CA GLY A 28 -5.00 -11.79 2.13
C GLY A 28 -5.14 -12.42 3.51
N SER A 29 -4.19 -13.29 3.85
CA SER A 29 -4.05 -13.89 5.18
C SER A 29 -2.60 -13.78 5.64
N HIS A 30 -2.39 -13.95 6.94
CA HIS A 30 -1.04 -14.14 7.48
C HIS A 30 -0.62 -15.59 7.19
N GLY A 31 0.61 -15.77 6.72
CA GLY A 31 1.13 -17.09 6.36
C GLY A 31 2.37 -16.99 5.47
N PRO A 32 3.13 -18.09 5.35
CA PRO A 32 4.33 -18.10 4.53
C PRO A 32 3.96 -17.88 3.06
N LEU A 33 4.60 -16.90 2.45
CA LEU A 33 4.59 -16.65 1.01
C LEU A 33 6.02 -16.71 0.50
N THR A 34 6.17 -17.11 -0.75
CA THR A 34 7.46 -17.09 -1.46
C THR A 34 7.41 -16.15 -2.66
N ALA A 35 8.58 -15.73 -3.14
CA ALA A 35 8.69 -14.98 -4.39
C ALA A 35 8.07 -15.74 -5.59
N ALA A 36 8.14 -17.08 -5.58
CA ALA A 36 7.53 -17.91 -6.61
C ALA A 36 6.00 -17.86 -6.60
N ASP A 37 5.37 -17.65 -5.44
CA ASP A 37 3.93 -17.45 -5.35
C ASP A 37 3.49 -16.15 -6.02
N LEU A 38 4.23 -15.07 -5.78
CA LEU A 38 4.02 -13.78 -6.43
C LEU A 38 4.26 -13.86 -7.94
N GLN A 39 5.35 -14.52 -8.35
CA GLN A 39 5.68 -14.72 -9.76
C GLN A 39 4.58 -15.47 -10.51
N ARG A 40 3.98 -16.52 -9.89
CA ARG A 40 2.85 -17.24 -10.50
C ARG A 40 1.64 -16.35 -10.75
N VAL A 41 1.31 -15.45 -9.82
CA VAL A 41 0.20 -14.49 -10.00
C VAL A 41 0.49 -13.54 -11.17
N ILE A 42 1.74 -13.06 -11.28
CA ILE A 42 2.18 -12.21 -12.40
C ILE A 42 2.10 -12.95 -13.73
N ASP A 43 2.64 -14.17 -13.79
CA ASP A 43 2.70 -14.99 -15.00
C ASP A 43 1.29 -15.36 -15.51
N VAL A 44 0.34 -15.60 -14.59
CA VAL A 44 -1.07 -15.88 -14.92
C VAL A 44 -1.84 -14.61 -15.31
N GLY A 45 -1.34 -13.43 -14.93
CA GLY A 45 -1.97 -12.14 -15.25
C GLY A 45 -3.17 -11.80 -14.38
N THR A 46 -3.28 -12.38 -13.18
CA THR A 46 -4.34 -12.05 -12.22
C THR A 46 -4.15 -10.64 -11.68
N GLN A 47 -5.16 -9.78 -11.84
CA GLN A 47 -5.15 -8.39 -11.38
C GLN A 47 -6.19 -8.18 -10.28
N VAL A 48 -5.77 -7.88 -9.06
CA VAL A 48 -6.69 -7.47 -7.99
C VAL A 48 -6.79 -5.95 -8.02
N LEU A 49 -7.98 -5.44 -8.30
CA LEU A 49 -8.23 -4.03 -8.56
C LEU A 49 -8.96 -3.37 -7.38
N PRO A 50 -8.61 -2.11 -7.05
CA PRO A 50 -9.24 -1.36 -5.98
C PRO A 50 -10.69 -0.98 -6.34
N ALA A 51 -11.51 -0.53 -5.40
CA ALA A 51 -11.23 -0.39 -3.96
C ALA A 51 -12.17 -1.33 -3.19
N PHE A 52 -11.64 -1.96 -2.13
CA PHE A 52 -12.44 -2.81 -1.24
C PHE A 52 -13.03 -2.03 -0.07
N THR A 53 -12.62 -0.77 0.12
CA THR A 53 -13.16 0.13 1.15
C THR A 53 -13.56 1.48 0.58
N ASP A 54 -14.46 2.16 1.29
CA ASP A 54 -14.99 3.48 0.91
C ASP A 54 -13.92 4.60 0.94
N SER A 55 -12.74 4.30 1.51
CA SER A 55 -11.64 5.26 1.57
C SER A 55 -11.03 5.56 0.20
N GLY A 56 -11.14 4.65 -0.77
CA GLY A 56 -10.61 4.77 -2.15
C GLY A 56 -9.08 4.84 -2.26
N GLY A 57 -8.39 5.34 -1.23
CA GLY A 57 -6.95 5.59 -1.25
C GLY A 57 -6.51 6.49 -2.40
N PRO A 58 -5.32 6.26 -2.99
CA PRO A 58 -4.80 7.10 -4.08
C PRO A 58 -5.54 6.89 -5.40
N VAL A 59 -6.43 5.90 -5.46
CA VAL A 59 -7.23 5.56 -6.63
C VAL A 59 -8.70 5.92 -6.35
N PRO A 60 -9.08 7.20 -6.47
CA PRO A 60 -10.44 7.62 -6.18
C PRO A 60 -11.43 6.95 -7.15
N LEU A 61 -12.61 6.60 -6.62
CA LEU A 61 -13.81 6.27 -7.41
C LEU A 61 -13.67 5.08 -8.36
N SER A 62 -12.84 4.09 -8.04
CA SER A 62 -12.73 2.79 -8.74
C SER A 62 -14.00 1.90 -8.67
N GLY A 63 -15.14 2.47 -8.27
CA GLY A 63 -16.44 1.80 -8.19
C GLY A 63 -16.77 1.18 -6.84
N LEU A 64 -15.87 1.26 -5.84
CA LEU A 64 -16.04 0.69 -4.48
C LEU A 64 -16.46 -0.79 -4.46
N LYS A 65 -16.00 -1.53 -5.47
CA LYS A 65 -16.29 -2.96 -5.67
C LYS A 65 -15.00 -3.65 -6.06
N GLY A 66 -14.06 -3.70 -5.12
CA GLY A 66 -12.80 -4.42 -5.30
C GLY A 66 -13.06 -5.77 -5.97
N ARG A 67 -12.29 -6.06 -7.01
CA ARG A 67 -12.55 -7.18 -7.92
C ARG A 67 -11.26 -7.78 -8.42
N THR A 68 -11.38 -8.96 -9.00
CA THR A 68 -10.27 -9.64 -9.65
C THR A 68 -10.55 -9.74 -11.14
N GLU A 69 -9.60 -9.31 -11.96
CA GLU A 69 -9.58 -9.51 -13.41
C GLU A 69 -8.52 -10.54 -13.79
N GLY A 70 -8.74 -11.23 -14.91
CA GLY A 70 -7.95 -12.40 -15.31
C GLY A 70 -8.35 -13.67 -14.54
N PRO A 71 -7.56 -14.74 -14.63
CA PRO A 71 -7.85 -15.99 -13.94
C PRO A 71 -7.91 -15.79 -12.42
N ALA A 72 -8.97 -16.27 -11.78
CA ALA A 72 -9.12 -16.15 -10.34
C ALA A 72 -8.05 -16.99 -9.60
N PRO A 73 -7.38 -16.43 -8.58
CA PRO A 73 -6.35 -17.15 -7.83
C PRO A 73 -6.96 -18.35 -7.08
N GLN A 74 -6.41 -19.54 -7.31
CA GLN A 74 -6.89 -20.79 -6.74
C GLN A 74 -6.12 -21.15 -5.46
N GLY A 75 -6.85 -21.37 -4.37
CA GLY A 75 -6.28 -21.70 -3.06
C GLY A 75 -5.85 -20.48 -2.24
N ALA A 76 -5.60 -20.71 -0.95
CA ALA A 76 -5.29 -19.65 0.01
C ALA A 76 -3.99 -18.92 -0.36
N THR A 77 -2.92 -19.65 -0.68
CA THR A 77 -1.61 -19.07 -1.03
C THR A 77 -1.69 -18.13 -2.24
N ALA A 78 -2.38 -18.54 -3.31
CA ALA A 78 -2.52 -17.70 -4.50
C ALA A 78 -3.34 -16.43 -4.22
N ARG A 79 -4.40 -16.54 -3.40
CA ARG A 79 -5.19 -15.37 -2.97
C ARG A 79 -4.35 -14.41 -2.15
N THR A 80 -3.58 -14.91 -1.19
CA THR A 80 -2.69 -14.09 -0.37
C THR A 80 -1.59 -13.43 -1.19
N ALA A 81 -1.00 -14.14 -2.16
CA ALA A 81 0.00 -13.57 -3.08
C ALA A 81 -0.60 -12.44 -3.93
N ALA A 82 -1.80 -12.63 -4.49
CA ALA A 82 -2.49 -11.61 -5.26
C ALA A 82 -2.88 -10.39 -4.40
N ALA A 83 -3.35 -10.62 -3.17
CA ALA A 83 -3.65 -9.57 -2.21
C ALA A 83 -2.39 -8.79 -1.80
N LEU A 84 -1.23 -9.45 -1.68
CA LEU A 84 0.04 -8.80 -1.34
C LEU A 84 0.56 -7.92 -2.50
N LEU A 85 0.48 -8.40 -3.74
CA LEU A 85 0.78 -7.58 -4.92
C LEU A 85 -0.12 -6.35 -4.98
N TYR A 86 -1.42 -6.52 -4.75
CA TYR A 86 -2.38 -5.41 -4.67
C TYR A 86 -2.02 -4.40 -3.57
N ALA A 87 -1.71 -4.88 -2.36
CA ALA A 87 -1.30 -4.06 -1.24
C ALA A 87 -0.06 -3.21 -1.59
N ALA A 88 0.93 -3.83 -2.23
CA ALA A 88 2.15 -3.14 -2.67
C ALA A 88 1.87 -2.09 -3.76
N LEU A 89 1.04 -2.42 -4.76
CA LEU A 89 0.65 -1.50 -5.83
C LEU A 89 -0.12 -0.29 -5.29
N MET A 90 -1.11 -0.50 -4.41
CA MET A 90 -1.84 0.60 -3.76
C MET A 90 -0.92 1.49 -2.92
N SER A 91 0.08 0.91 -2.26
CA SER A 91 1.05 1.67 -1.47
C SER A 91 2.00 2.47 -2.36
N ALA A 92 2.50 1.88 -3.44
CA ALA A 92 3.33 2.57 -4.43
C ALA A 92 2.58 3.74 -5.09
N GLU A 93 1.30 3.56 -5.43
CA GLU A 93 0.46 4.65 -5.94
C GLU A 93 0.18 5.73 -4.89
N SER A 94 0.09 5.36 -3.61
CA SER A 94 -0.07 6.33 -2.52
C SER A 94 1.14 7.24 -2.40
N LEU A 95 2.33 6.65 -2.45
CA LEU A 95 3.61 7.39 -2.46
C LEU A 95 3.72 8.28 -3.69
N ARG A 96 3.34 7.77 -4.86
CA ARG A 96 3.33 8.54 -6.12
C ARG A 96 2.35 9.73 -6.06
N ALA A 97 1.16 9.54 -5.51
CA ALA A 97 0.13 10.58 -5.41
C ALA A 97 0.59 11.76 -4.55
N ILE A 98 1.33 11.51 -3.46
CA ILE A 98 1.91 12.55 -2.62
C ILE A 98 3.27 13.05 -3.10
N ARG A 99 3.76 12.52 -4.25
CA ARG A 99 5.09 12.82 -4.80
C ARG A 99 6.21 12.60 -3.78
N ALA A 100 6.11 11.50 -3.03
CA ALA A 100 7.13 11.13 -2.03
C ALA A 100 8.51 11.00 -2.70
N THR A 101 9.52 11.46 -1.98
CA THR A 101 10.94 11.40 -2.37
C THR A 101 11.78 11.00 -1.16
N GLY A 102 12.82 10.19 -1.39
CA GLY A 102 13.76 9.80 -0.35
C GLY A 102 13.37 8.49 0.34
N PRO A 103 13.97 8.17 1.50
CA PRO A 103 13.79 6.86 2.12
C PRO A 103 12.33 6.59 2.49
N ILE A 104 11.84 5.40 2.14
CA ILE A 104 10.56 4.85 2.55
C ILE A 104 10.78 3.97 3.77
N VAL A 105 10.19 4.35 4.90
CA VAL A 105 10.22 3.56 6.13
C VAL A 105 8.89 2.82 6.27
N ILE A 106 8.95 1.50 6.35
CA ILE A 106 7.80 0.62 6.59
C ILE A 106 7.78 0.24 8.07
N ASP A 107 6.63 0.46 8.70
CA ASP A 107 6.39 0.18 10.12
C ASP A 107 5.01 -0.50 10.31
N GLY A 108 4.78 -1.06 11.49
CA GLY A 108 3.57 -1.79 11.85
C GLY A 108 3.48 -3.18 11.22
N GLY A 109 2.27 -3.76 11.13
CA GLY A 109 2.11 -5.18 10.77
C GLY A 109 2.68 -5.61 9.41
N PHE A 110 2.84 -4.68 8.45
CA PHE A 110 3.50 -4.99 7.17
C PHE A 110 5.04 -5.00 7.25
N ALA A 111 5.65 -4.46 8.31
CA ALA A 111 7.07 -4.59 8.59
C ALA A 111 7.47 -6.07 8.84
N GLU A 112 6.53 -6.87 9.36
CA GLU A 112 6.70 -8.31 9.60
C GLU A 112 6.52 -9.16 8.33
N ALA A 113 6.17 -8.56 7.20
CA ALA A 113 5.99 -9.25 5.91
C ALA A 113 7.16 -8.90 4.97
N PRO A 114 8.27 -9.69 4.93
CA PRO A 114 9.47 -9.32 4.18
C PRO A 114 9.21 -9.03 2.70
N LEU A 115 8.39 -9.86 2.06
CA LEU A 115 8.02 -9.70 0.65
C LEU A 115 7.28 -8.40 0.36
N PHE A 116 6.58 -7.81 1.34
CA PHE A 116 5.94 -6.51 1.14
C PHE A 116 6.99 -5.42 0.93
N ALA A 117 7.98 -5.33 1.82
CA ALA A 117 9.04 -4.34 1.71
C ALA A 117 9.89 -4.53 0.44
N GLU A 118 10.19 -5.77 0.08
CA GLU A 118 10.94 -6.09 -1.14
C GLU A 118 10.14 -5.76 -2.42
N LEU A 119 8.82 -5.92 -2.40
CA LEU A 119 7.93 -5.46 -3.48
C LEU A 119 7.90 -3.93 -3.59
N ILE A 120 7.83 -3.20 -2.46
CA ILE A 120 7.90 -1.74 -2.49
C ILE A 120 9.24 -1.28 -3.08
N ALA A 121 10.35 -1.90 -2.68
CA ALA A 121 11.67 -1.60 -3.24
C ALA A 121 11.75 -1.89 -4.75
N ALA A 122 11.07 -2.93 -5.23
CA ALA A 122 10.99 -3.22 -6.67
C ALA A 122 10.08 -2.22 -7.42
N LEU A 123 8.98 -1.75 -6.82
CA LEU A 123 8.05 -0.79 -7.43
C LEU A 123 8.51 0.67 -7.31
N ARG A 124 9.52 0.94 -6.47
CA ARG A 124 10.13 2.26 -6.21
C ARG A 124 11.65 2.15 -6.29
N PRO A 125 12.22 1.81 -7.46
CA PRO A 125 13.64 1.49 -7.59
C PRO A 125 14.58 2.67 -7.29
N ASP A 126 14.07 3.91 -7.36
CA ASP A 126 14.83 5.13 -7.06
C ASP A 126 14.85 5.49 -5.56
N ASP A 127 14.00 4.85 -4.75
CA ASP A 127 13.91 5.11 -3.31
C ASP A 127 14.60 4.01 -2.50
N GLU A 128 15.24 4.42 -1.40
CA GLU A 128 15.70 3.48 -0.39
C GLU A 128 14.50 2.95 0.42
N VAL A 129 14.40 1.64 0.60
CA VAL A 129 13.39 1.03 1.48
C VAL A 129 14.02 0.51 2.75
N LEU A 130 13.47 0.98 3.88
CA LEU A 130 13.85 0.68 5.24
C LEU A 130 12.67 0.06 5.98
N VAL A 131 12.94 -0.89 6.87
CA VAL A 131 11.93 -1.51 7.73
C VAL A 131 12.28 -1.28 9.18
N SER A 132 11.31 -0.78 9.95
CA SER A 132 11.40 -0.65 11.40
C SER A 132 11.56 -2.02 12.06
N THR A 133 12.51 -2.14 12.99
CA THR A 133 12.61 -3.33 13.87
C THR A 133 11.81 -3.17 15.17
N GLU A 134 11.14 -2.03 15.35
CA GLU A 134 10.39 -1.70 16.56
C GLU A 134 8.89 -2.01 16.33
N PRO A 135 8.31 -3.02 16.99
CA PRO A 135 6.91 -3.40 16.80
C PRO A 135 5.94 -2.32 17.30
N GLU A 136 6.32 -1.52 18.29
CA GLU A 136 5.49 -0.46 18.87
C GLU A 136 5.94 0.93 18.41
N GLY A 137 6.12 1.10 17.09
CA GLY A 137 6.70 2.31 16.50
C GLY A 137 6.00 3.61 16.88
N THR A 138 4.68 3.59 17.10
CA THR A 138 3.92 4.76 17.58
C THR A 138 4.29 5.13 19.01
N ALA A 139 4.34 4.15 19.92
CA ALA A 139 4.70 4.39 21.32
C ALA A 139 6.18 4.78 21.44
N ALA A 140 7.05 4.12 20.69
CA ALA A 140 8.45 4.48 20.58
C ALA A 140 8.62 5.93 20.10
N GLY A 141 7.95 6.31 19.00
CA GLY A 141 7.94 7.68 18.47
C GLY A 141 7.51 8.73 19.49
N ALA A 142 6.43 8.47 20.23
CA ALA A 142 5.98 9.34 21.32
C ALA A 142 7.04 9.49 22.42
N ALA A 143 7.73 8.40 22.79
CA ALA A 143 8.84 8.43 23.73
C ALA A 143 10.05 9.21 23.18
N LEU A 144 10.31 9.18 21.87
CA LEU A 144 11.38 9.98 21.25
C LEU A 144 11.11 11.50 21.36
N LEU A 145 9.83 11.89 21.30
CA LEU A 145 9.42 13.30 21.41
C LEU A 145 9.55 13.84 22.84
N TRP A 146 9.49 12.98 23.84
CA TRP A 146 9.68 13.38 25.23
C TRP A 146 11.11 13.87 25.45
N ARG A 147 11.25 15.18 25.76
CA ARG A 147 12.54 15.88 25.88
C ARG A 147 13.44 15.74 24.65
N TRP A 148 12.84 15.74 23.45
CA TRP A 148 13.56 15.50 22.18
C TRP A 148 14.83 16.37 21.99
N GLY A 149 14.81 17.62 22.47
CA GLY A 149 15.93 18.56 22.38
C GLY A 149 17.09 18.28 23.33
N GLU A 150 16.92 17.35 24.28
CA GLU A 150 17.92 16.92 25.27
C GLU A 150 18.29 15.45 25.11
N ARG A 151 17.81 14.80 24.05
CA ARG A 151 17.89 13.35 23.90
C ARG A 151 19.27 12.92 23.40
N ALA A 152 19.85 11.94 24.09
CA ALA A 152 21.11 11.28 23.70
C ALA A 152 20.89 9.82 23.24
N THR A 153 19.70 9.26 23.46
CA THR A 153 19.38 7.88 23.11
C THR A 153 19.27 7.73 21.59
N PRO A 154 19.77 6.63 20.99
CA PRO A 154 19.63 6.40 19.56
C PRO A 154 18.17 6.27 19.11
N VAL A 155 17.96 6.46 17.80
CA VAL A 155 16.70 6.11 17.14
C VAL A 155 16.62 4.59 16.96
N PRO A 156 15.41 4.00 16.88
CA PRO A 156 15.25 2.58 16.58
C PRO A 156 16.01 2.18 15.30
N GLU A 157 16.52 0.95 15.28
CA GLU A 157 17.26 0.44 14.13
C GLU A 157 16.33 0.27 12.92
N LEU A 158 16.85 0.62 11.75
CA LEU A 158 16.16 0.46 10.48
C LEU A 158 16.95 -0.53 9.62
N ARG A 159 16.28 -1.57 9.16
CA ARG A 159 16.87 -2.58 8.28
C ARG A 159 16.63 -2.19 6.83
N ARG A 160 17.70 -2.05 6.05
CA ARG A 160 17.60 -1.85 4.59
C ARG A 160 17.11 -3.12 3.90
N VAL A 161 16.23 -2.95 2.91
CA VAL A 161 15.64 -4.02 2.11
C VAL A 161 15.97 -3.85 0.63
N GLY A 162 16.35 -4.94 -0.03
CA GLY A 162 16.61 -4.97 -1.47
C GLY A 162 15.35 -5.24 -2.28
N ALA A 163 15.37 -4.84 -3.56
CA ALA A 163 14.26 -5.09 -4.48
C ALA A 163 14.07 -6.59 -4.75
N LEU A 164 12.80 -7.03 -4.76
CA LEU A 164 12.45 -8.39 -5.15
C LEU A 164 12.60 -8.58 -6.67
N GLY A 165 13.40 -9.57 -7.09
CA GLY A 165 13.54 -9.93 -8.49
C GLY A 165 12.33 -10.70 -9.04
N LEU A 166 11.28 -10.00 -9.47
CA LEU A 166 10.13 -10.58 -10.17
C LEU A 166 10.15 -10.20 -11.66
N ARG A 167 10.03 -11.20 -12.53
CA ARG A 167 9.92 -10.96 -13.98
C ARG A 167 8.59 -10.28 -14.28
N ASN A 168 8.61 -9.32 -15.20
CA ASN A 168 7.43 -8.60 -15.70
C ASN A 168 6.63 -7.84 -14.63
N LEU A 169 7.22 -7.51 -13.47
CA LEU A 169 6.54 -6.74 -12.43
C LEU A 169 6.11 -5.35 -12.94
N ASP A 170 6.97 -4.65 -13.68
CA ASP A 170 6.65 -3.33 -14.25
C ASP A 170 5.49 -3.39 -15.24
N ALA A 171 5.50 -4.41 -16.10
CA ALA A 171 4.42 -4.65 -17.06
C ALA A 171 3.10 -4.99 -16.34
N HIS A 172 3.18 -5.80 -15.28
CA HIS A 172 2.04 -6.13 -14.43
C HIS A 172 1.47 -4.87 -13.74
N ALA A 173 2.33 -4.02 -13.17
CA ALA A 173 1.93 -2.76 -12.55
C ALA A 173 1.34 -1.77 -13.56
N ALA A 174 1.89 -1.70 -14.79
CA ALA A 174 1.34 -0.87 -15.86
C ALA A 174 -0.05 -1.36 -16.30
N ALA A 175 -0.23 -2.67 -16.47
CA ALA A 175 -1.53 -3.26 -16.79
C ALA A 175 -2.57 -2.99 -15.70
N TRP A 176 -2.17 -3.14 -14.42
CA TRP A 176 -3.00 -2.79 -13.27
C TRP A 176 -3.47 -1.33 -13.31
N ARG A 177 -2.56 -0.38 -13.54
CA ARG A 177 -2.88 1.05 -13.65
C ARG A 177 -3.85 1.35 -14.80
N ALA A 178 -3.65 0.70 -15.95
CA ALA A 178 -4.53 0.86 -17.10
C ALA A 178 -5.95 0.35 -16.80
N ALA A 179 -6.08 -0.82 -16.18
CA ALA A 179 -7.37 -1.38 -15.79
C ALA A 179 -8.10 -0.50 -14.75
N VAL A 180 -7.35 0.01 -13.77
CA VAL A 180 -7.83 1.01 -12.81
C VAL A 180 -8.38 2.26 -13.52
N ALA A 181 -7.63 2.84 -14.45
CA ALA A 181 -8.03 4.05 -15.17
C ALA A 181 -9.28 3.83 -16.04
N ALA A 182 -9.38 2.68 -16.73
CA ALA A 182 -10.54 2.32 -17.54
C ALA A 182 -11.83 2.20 -16.70
N SER A 183 -11.70 1.81 -15.42
CA SER A 183 -12.81 1.68 -14.49
C SER A 183 -13.37 3.03 -14.03
N ALA A 184 -12.52 4.04 -13.93
CA ALA A 184 -12.93 5.38 -13.53
C ALA A 184 -13.69 6.11 -14.64
N GLY A 185 -13.40 5.80 -15.92
CA GLY A 185 -14.02 6.45 -17.09
C GLY A 185 -15.40 5.93 -17.50
N SER A 186 -15.87 4.81 -16.95
CA SER A 186 -17.10 4.13 -17.40
C SER A 186 -18.38 4.45 -16.59
N ARG A 187 -18.33 5.39 -15.65
CA ARG A 187 -19.50 5.76 -14.82
C ARG A 187 -20.20 7.03 -15.35
N PRO A 188 -21.54 7.03 -15.58
CA PRO A 188 -22.29 8.23 -15.91
C PRO A 188 -22.30 9.23 -14.73
N PRO A 189 -22.48 10.55 -14.99
CA PRO A 189 -22.46 11.57 -13.94
C PRO A 189 -23.55 11.29 -12.90
N GLU A 190 -23.19 11.42 -11.62
CA GLU A 190 -24.06 11.16 -10.49
C GLU A 190 -25.23 12.15 -10.46
N SER A 191 -26.46 11.66 -10.64
CA SER A 191 -27.67 12.47 -10.46
C SER A 191 -27.81 12.83 -8.98
N ALA A 192 -28.00 14.13 -8.73
CA ALA A 192 -28.12 14.71 -7.41
C ALA A 192 -29.11 13.94 -6.53
N ARG A 193 -28.64 13.37 -5.42
CA ARG A 193 -29.54 12.83 -4.39
C ARG A 193 -30.35 13.98 -3.79
N PRO A 194 -31.67 13.83 -3.61
CA PRO A 194 -32.49 14.90 -3.04
C PRO A 194 -32.09 15.14 -1.58
N MET A 195 -31.84 16.41 -1.25
CA MET A 195 -31.62 16.85 0.12
C MET A 195 -32.88 16.55 0.95
N HIS A 196 -32.78 15.63 1.91
CA HIS A 196 -33.75 15.56 2.99
C HIS A 196 -33.60 16.84 3.83
N LYS A 197 -34.65 17.67 3.81
CA LYS A 197 -34.78 18.83 4.71
C LYS A 197 -34.90 18.31 6.14
N PHE A 198 -34.14 18.95 7.04
CA PHE A 198 -34.29 18.83 8.49
C PHE A 198 -35.68 19.25 8.95
#